data_AF-A0A7J8R154-F1
#
_entry.id   AF-A0A7J8R154-F1
#
_cell.length_a   1.000
_cell.length_b   1.000
_cell.length_c   1.000
_cell.angle_alpha   90.00
_cell.angle_beta   90.00
_cell.angle_gamma   90.00
#
_symmetry.space_group_name_H-M   'P 1'
#
loop_
_entity.id
_entity.type
_entity.pdbx_description
1 polymer ?
#
loop_
_entity_poly.entity_id
_entity_poly.type
_entity_poly.pdbx_seq_one_letter_code
_entity_poly.pdbx_strand_id
1 'polypeptide(L)'
;MDMAVDCKPGEAFNQVVEVNLKVEEPGKDNVHNNAFYAEEELLRSELQAMRDCNPLAARHWIVRNTRNVNRTGQLTGFKLVPGSNCLPLAGSEAKFLRRAAFLKHNLWVTPYAHDEMYPGGEFPNQNPRVGEGLATWVKQNRSLEEADVVLWYVFGVIHIPRLEDWPVMPVDRIGFMLM
;
A
#
# COMPACT_ATOMS: atom_id res chain seq x y z
N MET A 1 -9.55 -1.32 -0.06
CA MET A 1 -9.76 -2.77 -0.22
C MET A 1 -9.92 -3.31 1.17
N ASP A 2 -11.14 -3.69 1.54
CA ASP A 2 -11.45 -4.28 2.83
C ASP A 2 -11.09 -5.78 2.77
N MET A 3 -10.14 -6.22 3.60
CA MET A 3 -9.47 -7.52 3.43
C MET A 3 -9.91 -8.51 4.49
N ALA A 4 -10.35 -9.69 4.06
CA ALA A 4 -10.76 -10.80 4.93
C ALA A 4 -10.16 -12.14 4.46
N VAL A 5 -8.83 -12.20 4.36
CA VAL A 5 -8.11 -13.38 3.89
C VAL A 5 -8.32 -14.55 4.85
N ASP A 6 -9.02 -15.58 4.39
CA ASP A 6 -9.41 -16.78 5.15
C ASP A 6 -10.03 -16.50 6.53
N CYS A 7 -10.70 -15.36 6.69
CA CYS A 7 -11.43 -15.01 7.91
C CYS A 7 -12.93 -15.33 7.75
N LYS A 8 -13.53 -15.89 8.78
CA LYS A 8 -15.01 -15.95 8.89
C LYS A 8 -15.56 -14.58 9.29
N PRO A 9 -16.86 -14.31 9.08
CA PRO A 9 -17.47 -13.09 9.57
C PRO A 9 -17.22 -12.89 11.08
N GLY A 10 -16.66 -11.73 11.45
CA GLY A 10 -16.32 -11.38 12.83
C GLY A 10 -14.93 -11.84 13.30
N GLU A 11 -14.16 -12.54 12.47
CA GLU A 11 -12.76 -12.87 12.76
C GLU A 11 -11.84 -11.75 12.24
N ALA A 12 -10.94 -11.29 13.11
CA ALA A 12 -9.92 -10.29 12.80
C ALA A 12 -8.54 -10.94 12.95
N PHE A 13 -8.16 -11.82 12.01
CA PHE A 13 -6.88 -12.54 12.06
C PHE A 13 -5.96 -12.15 10.90
N ASN A 14 -6.22 -11.02 10.26
CA ASN A 14 -5.37 -10.52 9.18
C ASN A 14 -4.28 -9.60 9.73
N GLN A 15 -3.14 -9.61 9.06
CA GLN A 15 -2.03 -8.69 9.29
C GLN A 15 -1.36 -8.37 7.97
N VAL A 16 -0.71 -7.20 7.89
CA VAL A 16 -0.03 -6.75 6.67
C VAL A 16 1.48 -6.78 6.88
N VAL A 17 2.16 -7.45 5.96
CA VAL A 17 3.62 -7.59 5.96
C VAL A 17 4.18 -6.91 4.72
N GLU A 18 5.15 -6.03 4.91
CA GLU A 18 5.97 -5.54 3.81
C GLU A 18 7.12 -6.51 3.56
N VAL A 19 7.41 -6.79 2.30
CA VAL A 19 8.53 -7.63 1.90
C VAL A 19 9.46 -6.82 1.00
N ASN A 20 10.74 -6.76 1.37
CA ASN A 20 11.82 -6.18 0.57
C ASN A 20 12.84 -7.27 0.21
N LEU A 21 13.40 -7.22 -0.99
CA LEU A 21 14.56 -8.04 -1.36
C LEU A 21 15.85 -7.32 -0.95
N LYS A 22 16.73 -8.06 -0.27
CA LYS A 22 18.05 -7.59 0.16
C LYS A 22 19.13 -8.48 -0.41
N VAL A 23 20.21 -7.87 -0.88
CA VAL A 23 21.42 -8.60 -1.29
C VAL A 23 22.17 -8.99 -0.02
N GLU A 24 22.63 -10.24 0.04
CA GLU A 24 23.45 -10.73 1.15
C GLU A 24 24.85 -10.12 1.06
N GLU A 25 25.46 -9.85 2.21
CA GLU A 25 26.80 -9.25 2.24
C GLU A 25 27.85 -10.20 1.65
N PRO A 26 28.92 -9.68 1.01
CA PRO A 26 30.04 -10.50 0.57
C PRO A 26 30.70 -11.23 1.74
N GLY A 27 31.01 -12.51 1.57
CA GLY A 27 31.64 -13.27 2.65
C GLY A 27 31.91 -14.73 2.34
N LYS A 28 32.41 -15.46 3.33
CA LYS A 28 32.66 -16.90 3.22
C LYS A 28 31.37 -17.70 2.94
N ASP A 29 30.24 -17.18 3.39
CA ASP A 29 28.91 -17.78 3.18
C ASP A 29 28.21 -17.27 1.90
N ASN A 30 28.82 -16.31 1.20
CA ASN A 30 28.34 -15.75 -0.07
C ASN A 30 29.53 -15.52 -1.04
N VAL A 31 30.30 -16.59 -1.29
CA VAL A 31 31.58 -16.52 -2.04
C VAL A 31 31.41 -15.93 -3.45
N HIS A 32 30.23 -16.08 -4.05
CA HIS A 32 29.93 -15.64 -5.40
C HIS A 32 29.18 -14.31 -5.47
N ASN A 33 28.90 -13.65 -4.34
CA ASN A 33 28.20 -12.35 -4.24
C ASN A 33 26.88 -12.31 -5.02
N ASN A 34 26.15 -13.43 -5.07
CA ASN A 34 24.91 -13.57 -5.82
C ASN A 34 23.71 -13.96 -4.95
N ALA A 35 23.92 -14.16 -3.64
CA ALA A 35 22.85 -14.42 -2.71
C ALA A 35 22.03 -13.14 -2.41
N PHE A 36 20.72 -13.31 -2.33
CA PHE A 36 19.77 -12.32 -1.86
C PHE A 36 18.64 -13.05 -1.12
N TYR A 37 17.94 -12.35 -0.24
CA TYR A 37 16.84 -12.89 0.54
C TYR A 37 15.67 -11.91 0.65
N ALA A 38 14.51 -12.44 1.01
CA ALA A 38 13.34 -11.65 1.34
C ALA A 38 13.38 -11.29 2.83
N GLU A 39 13.30 -10.00 3.13
CA GLU A 39 13.13 -9.49 4.48
C GLU A 39 11.68 -9.06 4.68
N GLU A 40 11.04 -9.62 5.71
CA GLU A 40 9.66 -9.29 6.10
C GLU A 40 9.66 -8.26 7.24
N GLU A 41 8.90 -7.18 7.06
CA GLU A 41 8.58 -6.20 8.09
C GLU A 41 7.07 -6.24 8.37
N LEU A 42 6.67 -6.64 9.57
CA LEU A 42 5.28 -6.57 10.01
C LEU A 42 4.88 -5.11 10.25
N LEU A 43 3.81 -4.65 9.59
CA LEU A 43 3.24 -3.33 9.79
C LEU A 43 2.26 -3.38 10.97
N ARG A 44 2.71 -2.92 12.13
CA ARG A 44 2.00 -3.07 13.42
C ARG A 44 1.00 -1.97 13.70
N SER A 45 1.17 -0.80 13.10
CA SER A 45 0.32 0.36 13.35
C SER A 45 0.11 1.21 12.11
N GLU A 46 -0.93 2.04 12.12
CA GLU A 46 -1.29 2.89 10.98
C GLU A 46 -0.16 3.84 10.55
N LEU A 47 0.58 4.43 11.51
CA LEU A 47 1.71 5.30 11.18
C LEU A 47 2.89 4.55 10.56
N GLN A 48 3.10 3.29 10.94
CA GLN A 48 4.12 2.44 10.30
C GLN A 48 3.68 2.04 8.89
N ALA A 49 2.36 1.92 8.66
CA ALA A 49 1.78 1.42 7.42
C ALA A 49 1.55 2.49 6.34
N MET A 50 2.18 3.65 6.47
CA MET A 50 2.29 4.66 5.42
C MET A 50 3.53 4.33 4.56
N ARG A 51 3.34 3.56 3.48
CA ARG A 51 4.45 3.00 2.71
C ARG A 51 4.45 3.47 1.25
N ASP A 52 5.66 3.58 0.72
CA ASP A 52 5.89 3.88 -0.69
C ASP A 52 6.39 2.65 -1.43
N CYS A 53 6.05 2.57 -2.72
CA CYS A 53 6.62 1.56 -3.60
C CYS A 53 8.14 1.73 -3.68
N ASN A 54 8.87 0.62 -3.67
CA ASN A 54 10.31 0.63 -3.90
C ASN A 54 10.68 -0.44 -4.94
N PRO A 55 10.73 -0.08 -6.23
CA PRO A 55 11.06 -1.03 -7.28
C PRO A 55 12.51 -1.54 -7.18
N LEU A 56 13.42 -0.77 -6.56
CA LEU A 56 14.82 -1.19 -6.36
C LEU A 56 14.95 -2.34 -5.36
N ALA A 57 14.01 -2.45 -4.43
CA ALA A 57 13.94 -3.56 -3.46
C ALA A 57 12.85 -4.59 -3.83
N ALA A 58 12.27 -4.52 -5.03
CA ALA A 58 11.11 -5.31 -5.44
C ALA A 58 9.99 -5.35 -4.37
N ARG A 59 9.76 -4.21 -3.70
CA ARG A 59 8.87 -4.11 -2.56
C ARG A 59 7.44 -4.50 -2.93
N HIS A 60 6.83 -5.30 -2.07
CA HIS A 60 5.43 -5.70 -2.16
C HIS A 60 4.86 -5.92 -0.76
N TRP A 61 3.55 -6.06 -0.67
CA TRP A 61 2.86 -6.24 0.61
C TRP A 61 2.02 -7.50 0.58
N ILE A 62 1.96 -8.22 1.69
CA ILE A 62 1.20 -9.44 1.85
C ILE A 62 0.20 -9.22 2.97
N VAL A 63 -1.08 -9.42 2.68
CA VAL A 63 -2.11 -9.57 3.72
C VAL A 63 -2.24 -11.04 3.99
N ARG A 64 -1.93 -11.48 5.22
CA ARG A 64 -1.94 -12.89 5.59
C ARG A 64 -2.80 -13.15 6.81
N ASN A 65 -3.42 -14.32 6.83
CA ASN A 65 -4.12 -14.85 7.99
C ASN A 65 -3.11 -15.40 9.01
N THR A 66 -3.29 -15.14 10.31
CA THR A 66 -2.36 -15.60 11.36
C THR A 66 -2.70 -16.97 11.95
N ARG A 67 -3.78 -17.60 11.49
CA ARG A 67 -4.32 -18.87 12.01
C ARG A 67 -4.36 -19.97 10.96
N ASN A 68 -4.51 -19.62 9.69
CA ASN A 68 -4.60 -20.58 8.59
C ASN A 68 -3.26 -20.76 7.89
N VAL A 69 -2.88 -22.03 7.68
CA VAL A 69 -1.67 -22.42 6.96
C VAL A 69 -2.03 -23.25 5.73
N ASN A 70 -1.24 -23.09 4.68
CA ASN A 70 -1.32 -23.92 3.50
C ASN A 70 -0.62 -25.28 3.75
N ARG A 71 -0.64 -26.17 2.73
CA ARG A 71 -0.06 -27.51 2.82
C ARG A 71 1.46 -27.53 3.06
N THR A 72 2.18 -26.43 2.77
CA THR A 72 3.62 -26.31 3.04
C THR A 72 3.92 -25.71 4.41
N GLY A 73 2.89 -25.42 5.22
CA GLY A 73 3.03 -24.86 6.56
C GLY A 73 3.20 -23.34 6.60
N GLN A 74 3.07 -22.65 5.46
CA GLN A 74 3.13 -21.19 5.39
C GLN A 74 1.74 -20.58 5.60
N LEU A 75 1.68 -19.40 6.22
CA LEU A 75 0.42 -18.68 6.40
C LEU A 75 -0.24 -18.35 5.06
N THR A 76 -1.56 -18.51 4.96
CA THR A 76 -2.30 -18.14 3.75
C THR A 76 -2.39 -16.62 3.62
N GLY A 77 -2.30 -16.12 2.39
CA GLY A 77 -2.19 -14.68 2.14
C GLY A 77 -2.43 -14.31 0.69
N PHE A 78 -2.76 -13.04 0.47
CA PHE A 78 -2.74 -12.39 -0.84
C PHE A 78 -1.63 -11.35 -0.86
N LYS A 79 -0.83 -11.37 -1.92
CA LYS A 79 0.24 -10.42 -2.21
C LYS A 79 -0.29 -9.31 -3.11
N LEU A 80 -0.23 -8.08 -2.62
CA LEU A 80 -0.35 -6.87 -3.43
C LEU A 80 0.95 -6.63 -4.19
N VAL A 81 0.90 -6.84 -5.51
CA VAL A 81 1.98 -6.52 -6.44
C VAL A 81 1.72 -5.14 -7.03
N PRO A 82 2.57 -4.15 -6.73
CA PRO A 82 2.46 -2.84 -7.34
C PRO A 82 2.67 -2.93 -8.85
N GLY A 83 1.80 -2.30 -9.63
CA GLY A 83 2.10 -2.00 -11.03
C GLY A 83 3.04 -0.79 -11.17
N SER A 84 3.20 -0.29 -12.40
CA SER A 84 3.87 1.00 -12.63
C SER A 84 3.18 2.09 -11.80
N ASN A 85 3.97 2.86 -11.05
CA ASN A 85 3.42 3.82 -10.09
C ASN A 85 4.40 5.00 -9.90
N CYS A 86 3.83 6.14 -9.54
CA CYS A 86 4.56 7.35 -9.17
C CYS A 86 3.73 8.14 -8.15
N LEU A 87 4.42 8.73 -7.16
CA LEU A 87 3.80 9.74 -6.31
C LEU A 87 3.59 11.05 -7.10
N PRO A 88 2.63 11.90 -6.70
CA PRO A 88 2.44 13.19 -7.34
C PRO A 88 3.71 14.05 -7.30
N LEU A 89 4.12 14.56 -8.45
CA LEU A 89 5.20 15.53 -8.54
C LEU A 89 4.68 16.93 -8.19
N ALA A 90 4.74 17.26 -6.91
CA ALA A 90 4.32 18.55 -6.40
C ALA A 90 5.17 19.01 -5.22
N GLY A 91 5.29 20.33 -5.05
CA GLY A 91 5.87 20.89 -3.82
C GLY A 91 5.06 20.49 -2.58
N SER A 92 5.73 20.39 -1.44
CA SER A 92 5.13 19.99 -0.15
C SER A 92 3.94 20.85 0.27
N GLU A 93 3.91 22.12 -0.15
CA GLU A 93 2.85 23.09 0.15
C GLU A 93 1.76 23.19 -0.93
N ALA A 94 1.80 22.35 -1.97
CA ALA A 94 0.85 22.39 -3.06
C ALA A 94 -0.60 22.32 -2.54
N LYS A 95 -1.44 23.25 -2.97
CA LYS A 95 -2.80 23.43 -2.42
C LYS A 95 -3.65 22.16 -2.53
N PHE A 96 -3.49 21.37 -3.59
CA PHE A 96 -4.26 20.14 -3.76
C PHE A 96 -3.89 19.09 -2.71
N LEU A 97 -2.64 19.04 -2.23
CA LEU A 97 -2.21 18.11 -1.18
C LEU A 97 -2.84 18.42 0.19
N ARG A 98 -3.44 19.60 0.37
CA ARG A 98 -4.25 19.91 1.57
C ARG A 98 -5.55 19.10 1.62
N ARG A 99 -6.10 18.78 0.43
CA ARG A 99 -7.36 18.03 0.24
C ARG A 99 -7.15 16.58 -0.18
N ALA A 100 -6.01 16.29 -0.80
CA ALA A 100 -5.65 14.97 -1.31
C ALA A 100 -4.36 14.45 -0.64
N ALA A 101 -4.26 14.60 0.69
CA ALA A 101 -3.09 14.18 1.44
C ALA A 101 -2.84 12.66 1.38
N PHE A 102 -3.87 11.86 1.07
CA PHE A 102 -3.75 10.43 0.81
C PHE A 102 -2.83 10.11 -0.39
N LEU A 103 -2.59 11.07 -1.30
CA LEU A 103 -1.68 10.89 -2.42
C LEU A 103 -0.19 10.92 -2.01
N LYS A 104 0.13 11.20 -0.75
CA LYS A 104 1.52 11.31 -0.28
C LYS A 104 2.24 9.97 -0.16
N HIS A 105 1.48 8.87 -0.09
CA HIS A 105 2.04 7.52 -0.04
C HIS A 105 1.29 6.57 -0.96
N ASN A 106 1.98 5.53 -1.43
CA ASN A 106 1.39 4.52 -2.31
C ASN A 106 0.50 3.53 -1.57
N LEU A 107 0.80 3.21 -0.32
CA LEU A 107 0.02 2.32 0.52
C LEU A 107 -0.26 2.99 1.86
N TRP A 108 -1.50 2.84 2.30
CA TRP A 108 -1.90 3.07 3.68
C TRP A 108 -2.68 1.85 4.16
N VAL A 109 -2.57 1.55 5.45
CA VAL A 109 -3.37 0.51 6.08
C VAL A 109 -4.00 1.08 7.34
N THR A 110 -5.31 0.86 7.48
CA THR A 110 -6.09 1.22 8.67
C THR A 110 -6.85 -0.01 9.15
N PRO A 111 -7.20 -0.10 10.44
CA PRO A 111 -8.28 -0.99 10.83
C PRO A 111 -9.58 -0.57 10.14
N TYR A 112 -10.50 -1.51 9.98
CA TYR A 112 -11.85 -1.22 9.52
C TYR A 112 -12.56 -0.27 10.49
N ALA A 113 -13.18 0.77 9.94
CA ALA A 113 -14.12 1.63 10.63
C ALA A 113 -15.24 2.00 9.64
N HIS A 114 -16.50 1.84 10.07
CA HIS A 114 -17.66 1.97 9.20
C HIS A 114 -17.81 3.36 8.56
N ASP A 115 -17.33 4.41 9.23
CA ASP A 115 -17.39 5.81 8.79
C ASP A 115 -16.14 6.25 7.99
N GLU A 116 -15.13 5.40 7.86
CA GLU A 116 -13.87 5.71 7.18
C GLU A 116 -13.90 5.23 5.71
N MET A 117 -14.76 5.84 4.89
CA MET A 117 -15.02 5.38 3.51
C MET A 117 -14.24 6.14 2.41
N TYR A 118 -13.98 7.42 2.62
CA TYR A 118 -13.42 8.32 1.59
C TYR A 118 -12.04 8.86 1.98
N PRO A 119 -10.95 8.52 1.27
CA PRO A 119 -9.59 8.86 1.69
C PRO A 119 -9.29 10.37 1.65
N GLY A 120 -10.06 11.14 0.89
CA GLY A 120 -10.00 12.61 0.85
C GLY A 120 -11.07 13.31 1.70
N GLY A 121 -11.85 12.57 2.50
CA GLY A 121 -13.01 13.07 3.23
C GLY A 121 -14.32 12.99 2.43
N GLU A 122 -15.45 13.08 3.13
CA GLU A 122 -16.80 12.89 2.59
C GLU A 122 -17.23 13.98 1.59
N PHE A 123 -16.81 15.22 1.82
CA PHE A 123 -17.22 16.37 1.01
C PHE A 123 -16.02 16.97 0.28
N PRO A 124 -15.53 16.39 -0.83
CA PRO A 124 -14.31 16.83 -1.48
C PRO A 124 -14.46 18.18 -2.17
N ASN A 125 -15.64 18.52 -2.71
CA ASN A 125 -15.85 19.72 -3.53
C ASN A 125 -15.59 21.01 -2.73
N GLN A 126 -14.64 21.82 -3.19
CA GLN A 126 -14.23 23.10 -2.58
C GLN A 126 -14.01 23.06 -1.06
N ASN A 127 -13.70 21.88 -0.49
CA ASN A 127 -13.62 21.72 0.96
C ASN A 127 -12.58 22.69 1.56
N PRO A 128 -13.00 23.65 2.41
CA PRO A 128 -12.07 24.56 3.05
C PRO A 128 -11.37 23.90 4.25
N ARG A 129 -11.89 22.77 4.74
CA ARG A 129 -11.35 22.04 5.88
C ARG A 129 -10.05 21.35 5.49
N VAL A 130 -9.12 21.33 6.44
CA VAL A 130 -7.87 20.57 6.37
C VAL A 130 -7.93 19.45 7.39
N GLY A 131 -7.25 18.34 7.12
CA GLY A 131 -7.20 17.23 8.06
C GLY A 131 -8.50 16.42 8.09
N GLU A 132 -9.00 16.04 6.92
CA GLU A 132 -10.04 15.01 6.78
C GLU A 132 -9.49 13.81 6.00
N GLY A 133 -10.17 12.68 6.11
CA GLY A 133 -9.81 11.45 5.40
C GLY A 133 -8.58 10.74 5.95
N LEU A 134 -7.96 9.95 5.08
CA LEU A 134 -6.97 8.92 5.42
C LEU A 134 -5.77 9.45 6.18
N ALA A 135 -5.22 10.60 5.75
CA ALA A 135 -4.08 11.23 6.41
C ALA A 135 -4.38 11.73 7.84
N THR A 136 -5.66 11.75 8.24
CA THR A 136 -6.09 12.09 9.59
C THR A 136 -6.42 10.86 10.40
N TRP A 137 -7.08 9.86 9.80
CA TRP A 137 -7.40 8.60 10.46
C TRP A 137 -6.16 7.90 11.00
N VAL A 138 -5.10 7.80 10.19
CA VAL A 138 -3.84 7.14 10.58
C VAL A 138 -3.14 7.78 11.79
N LYS A 139 -3.48 9.03 12.13
CA LYS A 139 -2.92 9.69 13.32
C LYS A 139 -3.44 9.10 14.62
N GLN A 140 -4.54 8.35 14.58
CA GLN A 140 -5.02 7.56 15.72
C GLN A 140 -4.02 6.44 16.05
N ASN A 141 -3.18 6.04 15.08
CA ASN A 141 -2.12 5.06 15.21
C ASN A 141 -2.60 3.74 15.83
N ARG A 142 -3.78 3.29 15.38
CA ARG A 142 -4.42 2.06 15.86
C ARG A 142 -3.56 0.84 15.49
N SER A 143 -3.74 -0.24 16.26
CA SER A 143 -3.07 -1.51 16.00
C SER A 143 -3.57 -2.16 14.71
N LEU A 144 -2.65 -2.73 13.93
CA LEU A 144 -2.92 -3.50 12.72
C LEU A 144 -2.58 -4.99 12.88
N GLU A 145 -2.14 -5.41 14.06
CA GLU A 145 -1.87 -6.81 14.36
C GLU A 145 -3.18 -7.54 14.65
N GLU A 146 -3.45 -8.60 13.89
CA GLU A 146 -4.67 -9.41 14.02
C GLU A 146 -5.91 -8.52 14.05
N ALA A 147 -6.07 -7.77 12.98
CA ALA A 147 -7.12 -6.78 12.82
C ALA A 147 -7.92 -7.06 11.54
N ASP A 148 -9.13 -6.50 11.50
CA ASP A 148 -9.87 -6.32 10.26
C ASP A 148 -9.23 -5.12 9.55
N VAL A 149 -8.52 -5.36 8.44
CA VAL A 149 -7.62 -4.37 7.83
C VAL A 149 -8.12 -3.89 6.48
N VAL A 150 -8.06 -2.58 6.27
CA VAL A 150 -8.38 -1.94 5.01
C VAL A 150 -7.08 -1.44 4.36
N LEU A 151 -6.82 -1.92 3.15
CA LEU A 151 -5.71 -1.46 2.30
C LEU A 151 -6.18 -0.31 1.41
N TRP A 152 -5.49 0.81 1.50
CA TRP A 152 -5.68 1.97 0.63
C TRP A 152 -4.49 2.09 -0.30
N TYR A 153 -4.59 1.48 -1.48
CA TYR A 153 -3.53 1.51 -2.48
C TYR A 153 -3.75 2.65 -3.48
N VAL A 154 -2.82 3.59 -3.52
CA VAL A 154 -2.79 4.75 -4.39
C VAL A 154 -1.82 4.49 -5.54
N PHE A 155 -2.35 4.51 -6.75
CA PHE A 155 -1.58 4.38 -7.98
C PHE A 155 -2.05 5.37 -9.03
N GLY A 156 -1.12 5.82 -9.86
CA GLY A 156 -1.38 6.79 -10.90
C GLY A 156 -0.26 6.86 -11.92
N VAL A 157 -0.50 7.63 -12.97
CA VAL A 157 0.46 7.93 -14.03
C VAL A 157 0.76 9.42 -14.05
N ILE A 158 1.98 9.79 -14.42
CA ILE A 158 2.30 11.16 -14.82
C ILE A 158 2.25 11.21 -16.34
N HIS A 159 1.23 11.87 -16.87
CA HIS A 159 1.02 11.98 -18.31
C HIS A 159 1.81 13.16 -18.87
N ILE A 160 2.79 12.86 -19.72
CA ILE A 160 3.45 13.84 -20.60
C ILE A 160 2.86 13.62 -22.00
N PRO A 161 1.97 14.51 -22.48
CA PRO A 161 1.28 14.30 -23.74
C PRO A 161 2.23 14.16 -24.93
N ARG A 162 1.88 13.27 -25.86
CA ARG A 162 2.59 13.05 -27.14
C ARG A 162 1.69 13.40 -28.33
N LEU A 163 2.27 13.50 -29.53
CA LEU A 163 1.49 13.82 -30.74
C LEU A 163 0.43 12.75 -31.03
N GLU A 164 0.71 11.49 -30.72
CA GLU A 164 -0.21 10.37 -30.88
C GLU A 164 -1.44 10.47 -29.97
N ASP A 165 -1.41 11.31 -28.93
CA ASP A 165 -2.56 11.52 -28.04
C ASP A 165 -3.62 12.45 -28.67
N TRP A 166 -3.34 13.04 -29.84
CA TRP A 166 -4.20 13.96 -30.56
C TRP A 166 -4.74 13.37 -31.88
N PRO A 167 -6.02 13.61 -32.24
CA PRO A 167 -7.07 14.35 -31.52
C PRO A 167 -7.80 13.51 -30.47
N VAL A 168 -7.55 12.20 -30.46
CA VAL A 168 -8.15 11.26 -29.53
C VAL A 168 -7.03 10.41 -28.95
N MET A 169 -6.85 10.48 -27.64
CA MET A 169 -5.81 9.74 -26.94
C MET A 169 -6.08 8.22 -27.02
N PRO A 170 -5.12 7.41 -27.48
CA PRO A 170 -5.18 5.96 -27.35
C PRO A 170 -5.19 5.54 -25.88
N VAL A 171 -5.74 4.37 -25.59
CA VAL A 171 -5.83 3.86 -24.21
C VAL A 171 -4.43 3.65 -23.63
N ASP A 172 -4.17 4.26 -22.47
CA ASP A 172 -3.08 3.90 -21.58
C ASP A 172 -3.62 3.04 -20.42
N ARG A 173 -2.84 2.04 -19.97
CA ARG A 173 -3.28 1.05 -18.97
C ARG A 173 -2.40 1.11 -17.74
N ILE A 174 -3.04 1.23 -16.59
CA ILE A 174 -2.41 1.09 -15.28
C ILE A 174 -3.28 0.21 -14.39
N GLY A 175 -2.65 -0.51 -13.46
CA GLY A 175 -3.33 -1.33 -12.48
C GLY A 175 -2.36 -1.93 -11.48
N PHE A 176 -2.85 -2.91 -10.75
CA PHE A 176 -2.08 -3.72 -9.80
C PHE A 176 -2.64 -5.13 -9.79
N MET A 177 -1.97 -6.04 -9.10
CA MET A 177 -2.44 -7.42 -8.93
C MET A 177 -2.51 -7.78 -7.45
N LEU A 178 -3.51 -8.59 -7.11
CA LEU A 178 -3.56 -9.37 -5.88
C LEU A 178 -3.36 -10.83 -6.31
N MET A 179 -2.33 -11.49 -5.77
CA MET A 179 -1.96 -12.87 -6.13
C MET A 179 -1.69 -13.74 -4.92
#